data_AF-A0ABD4TFL7-F1
#
_entry.id   AF-A0ABD4TFL7-F1
#
_cell.length_a   1.000
_cell.length_b   1.000
_cell.length_c   1.000
_cell.angle_alpha   90.00
_cell.angle_beta   90.00
_cell.angle_gamma   90.00
#
_symmetry.space_group_name_H-M   'P 1'
#
loop_
_entity.id
_entity.type
_entity.pdbx_description
1 polymer ?
#
loop_
_entity_poly.entity_id
_entity_poly.type
_entity_poly.pdbx_seq_one_letter_code
_entity_poly.pdbx_strand_id
1 'polypeptide(L)'
;MVIQFSEEALFILNVLYKRRNLSPHRGFHSEKLRDLYNKRFPEKRYLPYKDAIKNLKNAGYITVIKKAEDKFYISNINGAIKALRSHGYISDDGLL
;
A
#
# COMPACT_ATOMS: atom_id res chain seq x y z
N MET A 1 12.42 -5.06 15.01
CA MET A 1 12.75 -4.85 13.59
C MET A 1 11.81 -3.79 13.02
N VAL A 2 12.32 -2.60 12.70
CA VAL A 2 11.59 -1.58 11.93
C VAL A 2 11.68 -2.03 10.48
N ILE A 3 10.54 -2.25 9.83
CA ILE A 3 10.51 -2.67 8.43
C ILE A 3 10.71 -1.41 7.59
N GLN A 4 11.87 -1.29 6.97
CA GLN A 4 12.26 -0.10 6.22
C GLN A 4 11.66 -0.19 4.81
N PHE A 5 10.40 0.24 4.66
CA PHE A 5 9.79 0.43 3.35
C PHE A 5 10.18 1.79 2.77
N SER A 6 10.24 1.86 1.44
CA SER A 6 10.40 3.14 0.75
C SER A 6 9.13 3.99 0.90
N GLU A 7 9.25 5.30 0.71
CA GLU A 7 8.11 6.22 0.78
C GLU A 7 6.98 5.80 -0.18
N GLU A 8 7.35 5.29 -1.35
CA GLU A 8 6.45 4.81 -2.38
C GLU A 8 5.62 3.60 -1.94
N ALA A 9 6.28 2.64 -1.29
CA ALA A 9 5.62 1.47 -0.73
C ALA A 9 4.68 1.86 0.43
N LEU A 10 5.12 2.77 1.30
CA LEU A 10 4.30 3.30 2.39
C LEU A 10 3.09 4.07 1.88
N PHE A 11 3.24 4.85 0.81
CA PHE A 11 2.13 5.56 0.17
C PHE A 11 1.06 4.58 -0.34
N ILE A 12 1.46 3.53 -1.07
CA ILE A 12 0.53 2.49 -1.55
C ILE A 12 -0.21 1.86 -0.37
N LEU A 13 0.54 1.47 0.67
CA LEU A 13 0.00 0.84 1.86
C LEU A 13 -1.01 1.76 2.59
N ASN A 14 -0.71 3.05 2.67
CA ASN A 14 -1.59 4.06 3.24
C ASN A 14 -2.88 4.24 2.43
N VAL A 15 -2.81 4.25 1.10
CA VAL A 15 -4.00 4.32 0.24
C VAL A 15 -4.93 3.15 0.50
N LEU A 16 -4.40 1.92 0.51
CA LEU A 16 -5.18 0.71 0.77
C LEU A 16 -5.78 0.71 2.19
N TYR A 17 -5.01 1.19 3.18
CA TYR A 17 -5.46 1.29 4.56
C TYR A 17 -6.61 2.30 4.71
N LYS A 18 -6.45 3.54 4.23
CA LYS A 18 -7.49 4.59 4.30
C LYS A 18 -8.77 4.22 3.57
N ARG A 19 -8.66 3.43 2.49
CA ARG A 19 -9.79 2.92 1.71
C ARG A 19 -10.39 1.63 2.28
N ARG A 20 -9.90 1.14 3.43
CA ARG A 20 -10.33 -0.09 4.11
C ARG A 20 -10.28 -1.33 3.20
N ASN A 21 -9.29 -1.39 2.31
CA ASN A 21 -9.04 -2.55 1.45
C ASN A 21 -8.31 -3.64 2.25
N LEU A 22 -8.98 -4.19 3.25
CA LEU A 22 -8.43 -5.11 4.26
C LEU A 22 -8.92 -6.57 4.05
N SER A 23 -9.54 -6.88 2.91
CA SER A 23 -10.03 -8.22 2.62
C SER A 23 -10.11 -8.50 1.12
N PRO A 24 -10.12 -9.78 0.71
CA PRO A 24 -10.23 -10.18 -0.71
C PRO A 24 -11.49 -9.68 -1.42
N HIS A 25 -12.56 -9.40 -0.67
CA HIS A 25 -13.82 -8.89 -1.24
C HIS A 25 -13.79 -7.37 -1.48
N ARG A 26 -12.84 -6.66 -0.85
CA ARG A 26 -12.73 -5.21 -0.90
C ARG A 26 -11.38 -4.81 -1.50
N GLY A 27 -10.98 -5.39 -2.62
CA GLY A 27 -9.75 -4.99 -3.31
C GLY A 27 -9.86 -3.62 -3.99
N PHE A 28 -8.76 -2.88 -4.04
CA PHE A 28 -8.64 -1.62 -4.77
C PHE A 28 -8.11 -1.86 -6.19
N HIS A 29 -8.68 -1.18 -7.19
CA HIS A 29 -8.29 -1.36 -8.59
C HIS A 29 -6.85 -0.91 -8.83
N SER A 30 -6.04 -1.80 -9.43
CA SER A 30 -4.61 -1.59 -9.67
C SER A 30 -4.31 -0.37 -10.55
N GLU A 31 -5.16 -0.08 -11.54
CA GLU A 31 -5.00 1.08 -12.42
C GLU A 31 -5.26 2.39 -11.68
N LYS A 32 -6.36 2.46 -10.92
CA LYS A 32 -6.66 3.64 -10.09
C LYS A 32 -5.56 3.90 -9.06
N LEU A 33 -4.96 2.84 -8.52
CA LEU A 33 -3.84 2.95 -7.60
C LEU A 33 -2.58 3.49 -8.30
N ARG A 34 -2.29 3.00 -9.51
CA ARG A 34 -1.19 3.50 -10.35
C ARG A 34 -1.36 4.98 -10.69
N ASP A 35 -2.58 5.43 -10.97
CA ASP A 35 -2.84 6.84 -11.28
C ASP A 35 -2.60 7.74 -10.06
N LEU A 36 -3.07 7.31 -8.87
CA LEU A 36 -2.78 8.01 -7.61
C LEU A 36 -1.28 8.05 -7.32
N TYR A 37 -0.59 6.94 -7.60
CA TYR A 37 0.85 6.82 -7.44
C TYR A 37 1.61 7.80 -8.34
N ASN A 38 1.32 7.79 -9.64
CA ASN A 38 2.02 8.64 -10.61
C ASN A 38 1.76 10.14 -10.36
N LYS A 39 0.58 10.49 -9.82
CA LYS A 39 0.29 11.85 -9.38
C LYS A 39 1.14 12.27 -8.17
N ARG A 40 1.43 11.34 -7.25
CA ARG A 40 2.24 11.62 -6.06
C ARG A 40 3.74 11.60 -6.36
N PHE A 41 4.18 10.69 -7.24
CA PHE A 41 5.58 10.44 -7.57
C PHE A 41 5.81 10.57 -9.08
N PRO A 42 5.76 11.80 -9.65
CA PRO A 42 5.87 12.00 -11.09
C PRO A 42 7.31 11.90 -11.62
N GLU A 43 8.30 12.04 -10.74
CA GLU A 43 9.72 12.08 -11.12
C GLU A 43 10.33 10.68 -11.22
N LYS A 44 11.30 10.51 -12.14
CA LYS A 44 12.01 9.23 -12.33
C LYS A 44 12.91 8.80 -11.17
N ARG A 45 13.16 9.69 -10.19
CA ARG A 45 13.98 9.38 -9.00
C ARG A 45 13.27 8.46 -8.01
N TYR A 46 11.94 8.40 -8.07
CA TYR A 46 11.15 7.56 -7.19
C TYR A 46 11.16 6.11 -7.68
N LEU A 47 10.99 5.18 -6.75
CA LEU A 47 10.85 3.77 -7.07
C LEU A 47 9.72 3.59 -8.11
N PRO A 48 9.87 2.73 -9.12
CA PRO A 48 8.76 2.46 -10.04
C PRO A 48 7.59 1.79 -9.32
N TYR A 49 6.35 2.14 -9.71
CA TYR A 49 5.12 1.58 -9.12
C TYR A 49 5.13 0.04 -9.03
N LYS A 50 5.59 -0.62 -10.10
CA LYS A 50 5.66 -2.09 -10.16
C LYS A 50 6.63 -2.65 -9.12
N ASP A 51 7.72 -1.96 -8.85
CA ASP A 51 8.74 -2.38 -7.88
C ASP A 51 8.26 -2.14 -6.45
N ALA A 52 7.58 -1.02 -6.20
CA ALA A 52 6.93 -0.75 -4.92
C ALA A 52 5.87 -1.83 -4.58
N ILE A 53 5.02 -2.20 -5.55
CA ILE A 53 4.06 -3.30 -5.41
C ILE A 53 4.78 -4.64 -5.17
N LYS A 54 5.84 -4.93 -5.93
CA LYS A 54 6.63 -6.17 -5.78
C LYS A 54 7.21 -6.27 -4.38
N ASN A 55 7.77 -5.19 -3.85
CA ASN A 55 8.33 -5.15 -2.49
C ASN A 55 7.25 -5.44 -1.44
N LEU A 56 6.08 -4.82 -1.54
CA LEU A 56 4.96 -5.07 -0.62
C LEU A 56 4.41 -6.50 -0.71
N LYS A 57 4.34 -7.07 -1.91
CA LYS A 57 3.92 -8.47 -2.12
C LYS A 57 4.93 -9.45 -1.53
N ASN A 58 6.22 -9.24 -1.81
CA ASN A 58 7.30 -10.10 -1.31
C ASN A 58 7.40 -10.05 0.22
N ALA A 59 7.14 -8.89 0.82
CA ALA A 59 7.08 -8.74 2.27
C ALA A 59 5.77 -9.29 2.89
N GLY A 60 4.81 -9.76 2.08
CA GLY A 60 3.54 -10.31 2.55
C GLY A 60 2.54 -9.27 3.07
N TYR A 61 2.70 -7.99 2.69
CA TYR A 61 1.83 -6.91 3.14
C TYR A 61 0.54 -6.80 2.34
N ILE A 62 0.63 -7.06 1.03
CA ILE A 62 -0.50 -6.98 0.11
C ILE A 62 -0.62 -8.26 -0.70
N THR A 63 -1.84 -8.54 -1.13
CA THR A 63 -2.15 -9.64 -2.04
C THR A 63 -2.96 -9.14 -3.22
N VAL A 64 -2.78 -9.80 -4.37
CA VAL A 64 -3.50 -9.50 -5.61
C VAL A 64 -4.71 -10.42 -5.77
N ILE A 65 -5.82 -9.85 -6.19
CA ILE A 65 -7.02 -10.57 -6.62
C ILE A 65 -7.02 -10.48 -8.15
N LYS A 66 -6.80 -11.63 -8.81
CA LYS A 66 -6.86 -11.72 -10.28
C LYS A 66 -8.32 -11.92 -10.70
N LYS A 67 -8.93 -10.87 -11.26
CA LYS A 67 -10.25 -10.92 -11.93
C LYS A 67 -10.09 -10.34 -13.34
N ALA A 68 -11.15 -9.78 -13.92
CA ALA A 68 -11.07 -9.00 -15.16
C ALA A 68 -10.07 -7.82 -15.03
N GLU A 69 -10.02 -7.21 -13.85
CA GLU A 69 -9.00 -6.22 -13.49
C GLU A 69 -8.34 -6.63 -12.17
N ASP A 70 -7.01 -6.51 -12.13
CA ASP A 70 -6.23 -6.79 -10.93
C ASP A 70 -6.59 -5.80 -9.81
N LYS A 71 -6.82 -6.35 -8.62
CA LYS A 71 -7.09 -5.57 -7.41
C LYS A 71 -6.11 -5.93 -6.29
N PHE A 72 -5.81 -4.97 -5.42
CA PHE A 72 -4.96 -5.18 -4.25
C PHE A 72 -5.71 -5.01 -2.95
N TYR A 73 -5.37 -5.83 -1.95
CA TYR A 73 -5.82 -5.65 -0.56
C TYR A 73 -4.65 -5.92 0.40
N ILE A 74 -4.75 -5.38 1.61
CA ILE A 74 -3.80 -5.62 2.70
C ILE A 74 -4.10 -6.99 3.30
N SER A 75 -3.14 -7.90 3.20
CA SER A 75 -3.23 -9.24 3.79
C SER A 75 -2.59 -9.32 5.18
N ASN A 76 -1.59 -8.48 5.47
CA ASN A 76 -1.02 -8.32 6.80
C ASN A 76 -1.42 -6.98 7.43
N ILE A 77 -2.62 -6.93 8.02
CA ILE A 77 -3.21 -5.71 8.59
C ILE A 77 -2.35 -5.16 9.74
N ASN A 78 -1.96 -6.02 10.69
CA ASN A 78 -1.17 -5.61 11.86
C ASN A 78 0.21 -5.09 11.45
N GLY A 79 0.86 -5.78 10.51
CA GLY A 79 2.13 -5.33 9.93
C GLY A 79 1.98 -3.97 9.24
N ALA A 80 0.89 -3.77 8.50
CA ALA A 80 0.60 -2.52 7.80
C ALA A 80 0.40 -1.35 8.77
N ILE A 81 -0.42 -1.54 9.81
CA ILE A 81 -0.64 -0.52 10.85
C ILE A 81 0.69 -0.15 11.52
N LYS A 82 1.49 -1.16 11.89
CA LYS A 82 2.79 -0.93 12.53
C LYS A 82 3.75 -0.14 11.65
N ALA A 83 3.86 -0.50 10.36
CA ALA A 83 4.73 0.19 9.41
C ALA A 83 4.25 1.63 9.15
N LEU A 84 2.96 1.82 8.94
CA LEU A 84 2.42 3.17 8.73
C LEU A 84 2.60 4.05 9.98
N ARG A 85 2.40 3.49 11.18
CA ARG A 85 2.62 4.20 12.45
C ARG A 85 4.09 4.58 12.63
N SER A 86 5.02 3.65 12.41
CA SER A 86 6.46 3.93 12.58
C SER A 86 7.00 4.98 11.61
N HIS A 87 6.27 5.25 10.51
CA HIS A 87 6.61 6.26 9.53
C HIS A 87 5.70 7.51 9.57
N GLY A 88 4.89 7.68 10.63
CA GLY A 88 4.07 8.89 10.85
C GLY A 88 2.86 9.02 9.91
N TYR A 89 2.47 7.95 9.21
CA TYR A 89 1.28 7.96 8.34
C TYR A 89 -0.03 7.83 9.13
N ILE A 90 0.05 7.28 10.34
CA ILE A 90 -1.07 7.17 11.29
C ILE A 90 -0.54 7.50 12.68
N SER A 91 -1.26 8.35 13.39
CA SER A 91 -0.97 8.70 14.79
C SER A 91 -1.68 7.75 15.75
N ASP A 92 -1.20 7.67 16.99
CA ASP A 92 -1.88 6.94 18.08
C ASP A 92 -3.25 7.56 18.43
N ASP A 93 -3.48 8.82 18.09
CA ASP A 93 -4.74 9.54 18.29
C ASP A 93 -5.86 9.21 17.27
N GLY A 94 -5.71 8.14 16.47
CA GLY A 94 -6.47 7.93 15.24
C GLY A 94 -7.53 6.81 15.24
N LEU A 95 -8.26 6.61 16.34
CA LEU A 95 -9.69 6.26 16.23
C LEU A 95 -10.46 7.59 16.20
N LEU A 96 -10.55 8.19 15.02
CA LEU A 96 -11.51 9.27 14.73
C LEU A 96 -12.44 8.78 13.61
#